data_AF-A0A383ENP7-F1
#
_entry.id   AF-A0A383ENP7-F1
#
_cell.length_a   1.000
_cell.length_b   1.000
_cell.length_c   1.000
_cell.angle_alpha   90.00
_cell.angle_beta   90.00
_cell.angle_gamma   90.00
#
_symmetry.space_group_name_H-M   'P 1'
#
loop_
_entity.id
_entity.type
_entity.pdbx_description
1 polymer ?
#
loop_
_entity_poly.entity_id
_entity_poly.type
_entity_poly.pdbx_seq_one_letter_code
_entity_poly.pdbx_strand_id
1 'polypeptide(L)'
;MYVVSGSTHQRLGASLAEEMDAEFCGVVNRHFPDGERYIRILMDVTGQDVVVIQNTFPDKKIVELLLILQAVKEAGAKTVTCVIPYMGYSRQERIFQTGEARSAK
;
A
#
# COMPACT_ATOMS: atom_id res chain seq x y z
N MET A 1 -2.23 -15.67 -7.07
CA MET A 1 -2.64 -14.37 -6.48
C MET A 1 -1.72 -14.08 -5.32
N TYR A 2 -1.32 -12.82 -5.13
CA TYR A 2 -0.47 -12.42 -4.02
C TYR A 2 -1.12 -11.34 -3.16
N VAL A 3 -0.88 -11.41 -1.86
CA VAL A 3 -1.22 -10.33 -0.92
C VAL A 3 0.08 -9.70 -0.45
N VAL A 4 0.20 -8.39 -0.66
CA VAL A 4 1.31 -7.56 -0.19
C VAL A 4 0.77 -6.67 0.91
N SER A 5 1.42 -6.63 2.07
CA SER A 5 1.08 -5.68 3.13
C SER A 5 2.16 -4.64 3.35
N GLY A 6 1.73 -3.40 3.52
CA GLY A 6 2.57 -2.36 4.11
C GLY A 6 2.71 -2.55 5.62
N SER A 7 3.56 -1.76 6.25
CA SER A 7 3.94 -1.93 7.67
C SER A 7 2.79 -1.68 8.67
N THR A 8 1.64 -1.15 8.25
CA THR A 8 0.53 -0.88 9.18
C THR A 8 -0.34 -2.10 9.47
N HIS A 9 -0.35 -3.10 8.58
CA HIS A 9 -1.37 -4.16 8.57
C HIS A 9 -0.83 -5.55 8.22
N GLN A 10 0.42 -5.85 8.61
CA GLN A 10 1.06 -7.15 8.33
C GLN A 10 0.21 -8.35 8.77
N ARG A 11 -0.37 -8.31 9.98
CA ARG A 11 -1.23 -9.39 10.48
C ARG A 11 -2.50 -9.55 9.65
N LEU A 12 -3.16 -8.43 9.33
CA LEU A 12 -4.37 -8.45 8.50
C LEU A 12 -4.06 -8.99 7.10
N GLY A 13 -2.93 -8.62 6.50
CA GLY A 13 -2.52 -9.15 5.21
C GLY A 13 -2.20 -10.63 5.22
N ALA A 14 -1.55 -11.13 6.27
CA ALA A 14 -1.31 -12.56 6.42
C ALA A 14 -2.63 -13.34 6.56
N SER A 15 -3.55 -12.88 7.40
CA SER A 15 -4.87 -13.49 7.55
C SER A 15 -5.71 -13.42 6.27
N LEU A 16 -5.65 -12.32 5.52
CA LEU A 16 -6.35 -12.22 4.24
C LEU A 16 -5.77 -13.18 3.20
N ALA A 17 -4.44 -13.33 3.15
CA ALA A 17 -3.79 -14.26 2.25
C ALA A 17 -4.25 -15.70 2.53
N GLU A 18 -4.28 -16.10 3.81
CA GLU A 18 -4.77 -17.40 4.26
C GLU A 18 -6.24 -17.64 3.87
N GLU A 19 -7.12 -16.67 4.16
CA GLU A 19 -8.55 -16.78 3.84
C GLU A 19 -8.84 -16.86 2.33
N MET A 20 -7.98 -16.22 1.51
CA MET A 20 -8.13 -16.18 0.05
C MET A 20 -7.39 -17.30 -0.70
N ASP A 21 -6.73 -18.23 0.01
CA ASP A 21 -5.82 -19.22 -0.57
C ASP A 21 -4.76 -18.56 -1.48
N ALA A 22 -4.22 -17.42 -1.03
CA ALA A 22 -3.23 -16.61 -1.72
C ALA A 22 -1.90 -16.62 -0.98
N GLU A 23 -0.81 -16.32 -1.70
CA GLU A 23 0.51 -16.24 -1.08
C GLU A 23 0.78 -14.85 -0.50
N PHE A 24 1.31 -14.80 0.73
CA PHE A 24 1.72 -13.55 1.36
C PHE A 24 3.11 -13.13 0.89
N CYS A 25 3.17 -12.05 0.12
CA CYS A 25 4.41 -11.49 -0.41
C CYS A 25 5.06 -10.55 0.61
N GLY A 26 6.22 -10.97 1.12
CA GLY A 26 7.03 -10.17 2.03
C GLY A 26 7.58 -8.90 1.38
N VAL A 27 7.73 -7.85 2.20
CA VAL A 27 8.27 -6.55 1.78
C VAL A 27 9.45 -6.17 2.65
N VAL A 28 10.59 -5.87 2.02
CA VAL A 28 11.68 -5.16 2.69
C VAL A 28 11.30 -3.70 2.78
N ASN A 29 11.18 -3.20 4.01
CA ASN A 29 10.84 -1.82 4.30
C ASN A 29 11.86 -1.26 5.29
N ARG A 30 12.71 -0.35 4.81
CA ARG A 30 13.75 0.30 5.62
C ARG A 30 13.86 1.77 5.26
N HIS A 31 14.64 2.51 6.05
CA HIS A 31 14.95 3.91 5.77
C HIS A 31 16.40 4.05 5.31
N PHE A 32 16.64 5.00 4.42
CA PHE A 32 17.97 5.55 4.15
C PHE A 32 18.41 6.46 5.31
N PRO A 33 19.71 6.81 5.41
CA PRO A 33 20.22 7.65 6.50
C PRO A 33 19.59 9.06 6.58
N ASP A 34 19.12 9.59 5.46
CA ASP A 34 18.41 10.87 5.36
C ASP A 34 16.91 10.78 5.73
N GLY A 35 16.40 9.57 5.99
CA GLY A 35 15.01 9.32 6.34
C GLY A 35 14.12 8.95 5.15
N GLU A 36 14.64 8.90 3.92
CA GLU A 36 13.89 8.41 2.77
C GLU A 36 13.53 6.93 2.91
N ARG A 37 12.44 6.50 2.26
CA ARG A 37 11.95 5.12 2.36
C ARG A 37 12.54 4.26 1.24
N TYR A 38 12.99 3.07 1.59
CA TYR A 38 13.29 2.00 0.64
C TYR A 38 12.25 0.89 0.75
N ILE A 39 11.71 0.48 -0.39
CA ILE A 39 10.74 -0.62 -0.53
C ILE A 39 11.24 -1.62 -1.58
N ARG A 40 11.13 -2.91 -1.27
CA ARG A 40 11.32 -4.00 -2.23
C ARG A 40 10.39 -5.16 -1.88
N ILE A 41 9.60 -5.62 -2.86
CA ILE A 41 8.83 -6.86 -2.74
C ILE A 41 9.74 -8.07 -2.94
N LEU A 42 9.45 -9.18 -2.27
CA LEU A 42 10.34 -10.35 -2.21
C LEU A 42 9.95 -11.49 -3.15
N MET A 43 8.76 -11.47 -3.74
CA MET A 43 8.26 -12.50 -4.64
C MET A 43 8.11 -11.98 -6.07
N ASP A 44 8.16 -12.90 -7.03
CA ASP A 44 7.83 -12.62 -8.42
C ASP A 44 6.31 -12.63 -8.62
N VAL A 45 5.77 -11.46 -8.97
CA VAL A 45 4.33 -11.23 -9.17
C VAL A 45 3.98 -11.05 -10.66
N THR A 46 4.90 -11.36 -11.56
CA THR A 46 4.71 -11.15 -13.01
C THR A 46 3.48 -11.90 -13.51
N GLY A 47 2.55 -11.17 -14.15
CA GLY A 47 1.32 -11.73 -14.70
C GLY A 47 0.26 -12.13 -13.66
N GLN A 48 0.45 -11.77 -12.39
CA GLN A 48 -0.41 -12.20 -11.29
C GLN A 48 -1.31 -11.07 -10.78
N ASP A 49 -2.45 -11.45 -10.19
CA ASP A 49 -3.32 -10.51 -9.48
C ASP A 49 -2.76 -10.27 -8.07
N VAL A 50 -2.61 -8.99 -7.71
CA VAL A 50 -1.98 -8.57 -6.45
C VAL A 50 -2.90 -7.67 -5.64
N VAL A 51 -3.13 -8.03 -4.39
CA VAL A 51 -3.82 -7.20 -3.40
C VAL A 51 -2.78 -6.48 -2.55
N VAL A 52 -2.82 -5.15 -2.48
CA VAL A 52 -1.95 -4.33 -1.62
C VAL A 52 -2.78 -3.80 -0.46
N ILE A 53 -2.40 -4.13 0.78
CA ILE A 53 -3.08 -3.66 1.99
C ILE A 53 -2.20 -2.69 2.74
N GLN A 54 -2.67 -1.45 2.92
CA GLN A 54 -1.92 -0.43 3.63
C GLN A 54 -2.79 0.79 3.96
N ASN A 55 -2.59 1.38 5.14
CA ASN A 55 -3.23 2.66 5.51
C ASN A 55 -2.55 3.86 4.85
N THR A 56 -3.24 5.00 4.82
CA THR A 56 -2.68 6.29 4.40
C THR A 56 -2.42 7.26 5.58
N PHE A 57 -2.43 6.76 6.82
CA PHE A 57 -2.12 7.54 8.03
C PHE A 57 -1.12 6.82 8.95
N PRO A 58 -0.17 7.54 9.59
CA PRO A 58 0.14 8.98 9.41
C PRO A 58 0.76 9.27 8.04
N ASP A 59 0.99 10.53 7.67
CA ASP A 59 1.37 11.02 6.33
C ASP A 59 2.44 10.17 5.63
N LYS A 60 3.46 9.72 6.38
CA LYS A 60 4.52 8.83 5.87
C LYS A 60 3.96 7.54 5.23
N LYS A 61 2.78 7.08 5.62
CA LYS A 61 2.15 5.87 5.07
C LYS A 61 1.62 6.07 3.65
N ILE A 62 1.33 7.30 3.24
CA ILE A 62 1.05 7.61 1.83
C ILE A 62 2.28 7.29 0.98
N VAL A 63 3.44 7.82 1.34
CA VAL A 63 4.69 7.56 0.60
C VAL A 63 5.00 6.05 0.57
N GLU A 64 4.80 5.36 1.69
CA GLU A 64 4.97 3.91 1.76
C GLU A 64 4.05 3.15 0.80
N LEU A 65 2.76 3.50 0.76
CA LEU A 65 1.78 2.91 -0.14
C LEU A 65 2.17 3.15 -1.60
N LEU A 66 2.53 4.39 -1.96
CA LEU A 66 2.93 4.75 -3.32
C LEU A 66 4.14 3.92 -3.79
N LEU A 67 5.15 3.77 -2.94
CA LEU A 67 6.33 2.98 -3.27
C LEU A 67 6.04 1.49 -3.40
N ILE A 68 5.15 0.92 -2.57
CA ILE A 68 4.71 -0.47 -2.70
C ILE A 68 3.95 -0.67 -4.02
N LEU A 69 2.98 0.20 -4.33
CA LEU A 69 2.21 0.13 -5.58
C LEU A 69 3.11 0.24 -6.80
N GLN A 70 4.10 1.12 -6.76
CA GLN A 70 5.09 1.25 -7.83
C GLN A 70 5.94 -0.02 -7.97
N ALA A 71 6.46 -0.57 -6.88
CA ALA A 71 7.25 -1.81 -6.91
C ALA A 71 6.45 -3.00 -7.49
N VAL A 72 5.17 -3.13 -7.11
CA VAL A 72 4.28 -4.18 -7.63
C VAL A 72 4.00 -4.00 -9.12
N LYS A 73 3.77 -2.76 -9.56
CA LYS A 73 3.53 -2.44 -10.97
C LYS A 73 4.77 -2.73 -11.84
N GLU A 74 5.95 -2.28 -11.41
CA GLU A 74 7.21 -2.52 -12.13
C GLU A 74 7.60 -4.00 -12.17
N ALA A 75 7.19 -4.78 -11.17
CA ALA A 75 7.35 -6.23 -11.16
C ALA A 75 6.37 -6.97 -12.09
N GLY A 76 5.58 -6.26 -12.90
CA GLY A 76 4.75 -6.87 -13.95
C GLY A 76 3.45 -7.48 -13.46
N ALA A 77 2.91 -7.05 -12.31
CA ALA A 77 1.59 -7.49 -11.85
C ALA A 77 0.51 -7.25 -12.92
N LYS A 78 -0.37 -8.24 -13.12
CA LYS A 78 -1.47 -8.17 -14.09
C LYS A 78 -2.57 -7.23 -13.63
N THR A 79 -2.96 -7.33 -12.37
CA THR A 79 -3.91 -6.41 -11.73
C THR A 79 -3.41 -6.04 -10.34
N VAL A 80 -3.73 -4.82 -9.90
CA VAL A 80 -3.39 -4.33 -8.57
C VAL A 80 -4.65 -3.80 -7.90
N THR A 81 -5.08 -4.46 -6.83
CA THR A 81 -6.20 -4.03 -5.98
C THR A 81 -5.65 -3.42 -4.70
N CYS A 82 -5.91 -2.13 -4.47
CA CYS A 82 -5.50 -1.45 -3.25
C CYS A 82 -6.61 -1.49 -2.20
N VAL A 83 -6.31 -2.03 -1.02
CA VAL A 83 -7.19 -2.06 0.14
C VAL A 83 -6.60 -1.13 1.20
N ILE A 84 -7.36 -0.11 1.58
CA ILE A 84 -6.94 0.90 2.56
C ILE A 84 -7.86 0.80 3.78
N PRO A 85 -7.51 0.00 4.82
CA PRO A 85 -8.38 -0.21 5.98
C PRO A 85 -8.75 1.09 6.69
N TYR A 86 -7.79 2.02 6.79
CA TYR A 86 -8.03 3.38 7.24
C TYR A 86 -7.48 4.39 6.24
N MET A 87 -8.42 5.09 5.60
CA MET A 87 -8.14 6.15 4.63
C MET A 87 -7.97 7.50 5.36
N GLY A 88 -6.71 7.90 5.58
CA GLY A 88 -6.36 9.24 6.03
C GLY A 88 -6.85 10.31 5.04
N TYR A 89 -6.95 11.55 5.50
CA TYR A 89 -7.43 12.71 4.72
C TYR A 89 -8.89 12.62 4.23
N SER A 90 -9.58 11.51 4.45
CA SER A 90 -10.98 11.28 4.09
C SER A 90 -11.97 12.27 4.69
N ARG A 91 -11.62 12.96 5.79
CA ARG A 91 -12.46 13.99 6.42
C ARG A 91 -12.62 15.24 5.57
N GLN A 92 -11.71 15.51 4.64
CA GLN A 92 -11.70 16.71 3.78
C GLN A 92 -11.96 16.33 2.31
N GLU A 93 -13.14 15.76 2.08
CA GLU A 93 -13.68 15.41 0.76
C GLU A 93 -14.32 16.62 0.05
N ARG A 94 -14.67 17.67 0.81
CA ARG A 94 -15.32 18.89 0.31
C ARG A 94 -14.53 20.13 0.70
N ILE A 95 -14.72 21.20 -0.07
CA ILE A 95 -14.18 22.53 0.22
C ILE A 95 -15.28 23.28 0.98
N PHE A 96 -15.01 23.68 2.22
CA PHE A 96 -15.92 24.47 3.04
C PHE A 96 -15.56 25.96 3.00
N GLN A 97 -14.27 26.27 2.82
CA GLN A 97 -13.77 27.64 2.71
C GLN A 97 -12.90 27.82 1.46
N THR A 98 -12.96 29.02 0.87
CA THR A 98 -12.13 29.37 -0.29
C THR A 98 -10.65 29.19 0.02
N GLY A 99 -9.95 28.41 -0.80
CA GLY A 99 -8.52 28.12 -0.65
C GLY A 99 -8.20 26.82 0.09
N GLU A 100 -9.18 26.08 0.61
CA GLU A 100 -8.94 24.76 1.21
C GLU A 100 -8.51 23.72 0.17
N ALA A 101 -7.59 22.84 0.56
CA ALA A 101 -7.31 21.63 -0.20
C ALA A 101 -8.48 20.65 -0.09
N ARG A 102 -8.86 20.03 -1.21
CA ARG A 102 -9.73 18.85 -1.23
C ARG A 102 -8.85 17.60 -1.24
N SER A 103 -8.47 17.11 -0.06
CA SER A 103 -7.42 16.09 0.06
C SER A 103 -7.88 14.68 -0.26
N ALA A 104 -9.17 14.38 -0.16
CA ALA A 104 -9.76 13.12 -0.62
C ALA A 104 -10.42 13.32 -1.99
N LYS A 105 -9.62 13.37 -3.06
CA LYS A 105 -10.06 13.51 -4.45
C LYS A 105 -9.72 12.28 -5.28
#